data_AF-A0A7C9BHT5-F1
#
_entry.id   AF-A0A7C9BHT5-F1
#
_cell.length_a   1.000
_cell.length_b   1.000
_cell.length_c   1.000
_cell.angle_alpha   90.00
_cell.angle_beta   90.00
_cell.angle_gamma   90.00
#
_symmetry.space_group_name_H-M   'P 1'
#
loop_
_entity.id
_entity.type
_entity.pdbx_description
1 polymer ?
#
loop_
_entity_poly.entity_id
_entity_poly.type
_entity_poly.pdbx_seq_one_letter_code
_entity_poly.pdbx_strand_id
1 'polypeptide(L)'
;MKKLLTILLLSTATMAATFAQTDKTILYSAADVLHGVGKYNGLGFGAGLNARLQYPIRQNLALTAKVGAEYYRISTYSYNLGFTHLTYGYNYATGWGFNTPMYGGVVGYPTETHGFSLPVTVGPRLYLPPVLEGLHTDLNLGLDIAASKTMRTSLRFEPGVGYTLPLPGGRYLDITASLVTTFKRGDGVVGVSVAYGLPANF
;
A
#
# COMPACT_ATOMS: atom_id res chain seq x y z
N MET A 1 -21.90 -11.69 11.60
CA MET A 1 -22.48 -11.34 10.28
C MET A 1 -23.77 -10.51 10.39
N LYS A 2 -24.79 -10.95 11.15
CA LYS A 2 -26.07 -10.19 11.26
C LYS A 2 -25.91 -8.74 11.77
N LYS A 3 -25.07 -8.51 12.78
CA LYS A 3 -24.81 -7.16 13.32
C LYS A 3 -24.10 -6.20 12.34
N LEU A 4 -23.30 -6.73 11.41
CA LEU A 4 -22.59 -5.94 10.40
C LEU A 4 -23.56 -5.51 9.28
N LEU A 5 -24.49 -6.40 8.92
CA LEU A 5 -25.56 -6.09 7.97
C LEU A 5 -26.51 -5.03 8.52
N THR A 6 -26.83 -5.06 9.82
CA THR A 6 -27.72 -4.08 10.46
C THR A 6 -27.10 -2.68 10.46
N ILE A 7 -25.79 -2.55 10.64
CA ILE A 7 -25.08 -1.26 10.54
C ILE A 7 -25.11 -0.73 9.10
N LEU A 8 -24.93 -1.60 8.11
CA LEU A 8 -25.03 -1.24 6.68
C LEU A 8 -26.46 -0.82 6.27
N LEU A 9 -27.48 -1.45 6.86
CA LEU A 9 -28.90 -1.13 6.63
C LEU A 9 -29.39 0.09 7.41
N LEU A 10 -28.69 0.50 8.46
CA LEU A 10 -28.96 1.75 9.19
C LEU A 10 -28.33 2.97 8.49
N SER A 11 -27.29 2.79 7.66
CA SER A 11 -26.70 3.87 6.87
C SER A 11 -27.49 4.24 5.61
N THR A 12 -28.54 3.49 5.25
CA THR A 12 -29.43 3.81 4.12
C THR A 12 -30.60 4.73 4.50
N ALA A 13 -30.63 5.24 5.75
CA ALA A 13 -31.63 6.20 6.18
C ALA A 13 -31.43 7.55 5.48
N THR A 14 -32.21 7.77 4.41
CA THR A 14 -32.51 9.06 3.78
C THR A 14 -31.27 9.89 3.41
N MET A 15 -30.47 9.38 2.49
CA MET A 15 -29.44 10.21 1.85
C MET A 15 -30.10 10.94 0.68
N ALA A 16 -30.33 12.25 0.86
CA ALA A 16 -30.70 13.14 -0.22
C ALA A 16 -29.67 12.99 -1.35
N ALA A 17 -30.16 12.88 -2.60
CA ALA A 17 -29.34 12.86 -3.80
C ALA A 17 -28.47 14.12 -3.84
N THR A 18 -27.30 14.02 -3.24
CA THR A 18 -26.23 15.01 -3.30
C THR A 18 -25.20 14.34 -4.17
N PHE A 19 -24.86 14.97 -5.28
CA PHE A 19 -23.83 14.45 -6.16
C PHE A 19 -22.57 14.19 -5.33
N ALA A 20 -22.06 12.96 -5.37
CA ALA A 20 -20.82 12.59 -4.68
C ALA A 20 -19.62 13.45 -5.11
N GLN A 21 -19.72 14.07 -6.28
CA GLN A 21 -18.79 15.06 -6.77
C GLN A 21 -19.24 16.48 -6.42
N THR A 22 -18.33 17.27 -5.85
CA THR A 22 -18.51 18.69 -5.53
C THR A 22 -17.62 19.57 -6.39
N ASP A 23 -18.07 20.81 -6.57
CA ASP A 23 -17.33 21.96 -7.09
C ASP A 23 -16.34 22.55 -6.07
N LYS A 24 -16.36 22.07 -4.83
CA LYS A 24 -15.46 22.52 -3.76
C LYS A 24 -14.20 21.67 -3.71
N THR A 25 -13.11 22.30 -3.27
CA THR A 25 -11.91 21.56 -2.89
C THR A 25 -12.20 20.77 -1.61
N ILE A 26 -11.82 19.49 -1.57
CA ILE A 26 -11.99 18.64 -0.38
C ILE A 26 -10.61 18.27 0.16
N LEU A 27 -10.44 18.37 1.48
CA LEU A 27 -9.32 17.79 2.20
C LEU A 27 -9.78 16.50 2.89
N TYR A 28 -9.16 15.39 2.52
CA TYR A 28 -9.37 14.08 3.12
C TYR A 28 -8.24 13.75 4.10
N SER A 29 -8.61 13.12 5.22
CA SER A 29 -7.69 12.39 6.09
C SER A 29 -8.03 10.90 5.99
N ALA A 30 -7.05 10.06 5.70
CA ALA A 30 -7.28 8.64 5.45
C ALA A 30 -6.37 7.75 6.29
N ALA A 31 -6.86 6.54 6.53
CA ALA A 31 -6.08 5.41 7.02
C ALA A 31 -6.03 4.33 5.95
N ASP A 32 -4.83 3.81 5.72
CA ASP A 32 -4.54 2.77 4.74
C ASP A 32 -4.17 1.47 5.44
N VAL A 33 -4.65 0.36 4.89
CA VAL A 33 -4.17 -0.99 5.20
C VAL A 33 -3.64 -1.59 3.90
N LEU A 34 -2.43 -2.14 3.98
CA LEU A 34 -1.62 -2.54 2.83
C LEU A 34 -1.21 -4.01 2.97
N HIS A 35 -1.25 -4.76 1.88
CA HIS A 35 -0.82 -6.14 1.82
C HIS A 35 0.00 -6.40 0.55
N GLY A 36 1.20 -6.95 0.69
CA GLY A 36 2.01 -7.27 -0.49
C GLY A 36 1.42 -8.41 -1.29
N VAL A 37 1.51 -8.29 -2.60
CA VAL A 37 1.04 -9.27 -3.56
C VAL A 37 2.24 -9.90 -4.27
N GLY A 38 2.24 -11.22 -4.36
CA GLY A 38 3.26 -12.01 -5.06
C GLY A 38 4.03 -12.96 -4.13
N LYS A 39 4.37 -14.14 -4.65
CA LYS A 39 5.02 -15.24 -3.91
C LYS A 39 6.41 -14.88 -3.35
N TYR A 40 7.06 -13.88 -3.93
CA TYR A 40 8.40 -13.41 -3.54
C TYR A 40 8.42 -11.96 -3.07
N ASN A 41 7.25 -11.36 -2.83
CA ASN A 41 7.18 -9.99 -2.35
C ASN A 41 7.58 -9.97 -0.87
N GLY A 42 8.65 -9.25 -0.56
CA GLY A 42 9.11 -9.09 0.82
C GLY A 42 8.13 -8.29 1.68
N LEU A 43 7.19 -7.53 1.10
CA LEU A 43 6.24 -6.73 1.86
C LEU A 43 5.10 -7.61 2.37
N GLY A 44 5.08 -7.97 3.65
CA GLY A 44 4.01 -8.80 4.21
C GLY A 44 2.75 -8.00 4.52
N PHE A 45 2.91 -6.90 5.22
CA PHE A 45 1.81 -6.05 5.69
C PHE A 45 2.28 -4.61 5.80
N GLY A 46 1.37 -3.65 5.61
CA GLY A 46 1.62 -2.27 5.93
C GLY A 46 0.36 -1.56 6.43
N ALA A 47 0.58 -0.41 7.04
CA ALA A 47 -0.48 0.49 7.46
C ALA A 47 0.01 1.93 7.32
N GLY A 48 -0.88 2.86 7.01
CA GLY A 48 -0.50 4.25 6.79
C GLY A 48 -1.57 5.24 7.18
N LEU A 49 -1.14 6.48 7.37
CA LEU A 49 -2.02 7.63 7.47
C LEU A 49 -1.66 8.60 6.36
N ASN A 50 -2.65 9.13 5.67
CA ASN A 50 -2.42 10.09 4.59
C ASN A 50 -3.42 11.25 4.64
N ALA A 51 -3.02 12.36 4.04
CA ALA A 51 -3.88 13.47 3.70
C ALA A 51 -3.99 13.56 2.18
N ARG A 52 -5.21 13.76 1.67
CA ARG A 52 -5.46 13.92 0.22
C ARG A 52 -6.21 15.22 -0.02
N LEU A 53 -5.62 16.12 -0.79
CA LEU A 53 -6.30 17.29 -1.30
C LEU A 53 -6.89 16.94 -2.67
N GLN A 54 -8.20 17.10 -2.81
CA GLN A 54 -8.91 16.89 -4.05
C GLN A 54 -9.41 18.23 -4.58
N TYR A 55 -8.88 18.66 -5.73
CA TYR A 55 -9.24 19.89 -6.40
C TYR A 55 -10.10 19.59 -7.65
N PRO A 56 -11.36 20.05 -7.72
CA PRO A 56 -12.21 19.80 -8.87
C PRO A 56 -11.74 20.61 -10.09
N ILE A 57 -11.50 19.93 -11.22
CA ILE A 57 -11.14 20.58 -12.50
C ILE A 57 -12.37 20.74 -13.38
N ARG A 58 -13.18 19.67 -13.52
CA ARG A 58 -14.41 19.62 -14.34
C ARG A 58 -15.44 18.72 -13.68
N GLN A 59 -16.67 18.70 -14.22
CA GLN A 59 -17.82 17.95 -13.72
C GLN A 59 -17.64 16.44 -13.52
N ASN A 60 -16.55 15.83 -14.02
CA ASN A 60 -16.23 14.42 -13.82
C ASN A 60 -14.75 14.19 -13.48
N LEU A 61 -13.96 15.24 -13.29
CA LEU A 61 -12.51 15.17 -13.16
C LEU A 61 -12.02 16.05 -12.03
N ALA A 62 -11.24 15.48 -11.13
CA ALA A 62 -10.52 16.19 -10.09
C ALA A 62 -9.02 15.87 -10.16
N LEU A 63 -8.20 16.78 -9.65
CA LEU A 63 -6.80 16.54 -9.34
C LEU A 63 -6.69 16.14 -7.89
N THR A 64 -6.00 15.04 -7.61
CA THR A 64 -5.72 14.57 -6.25
C THR A 64 -4.25 14.75 -5.97
N ALA A 65 -3.92 15.38 -4.85
CA ALA A 65 -2.59 15.41 -4.27
C ALA A 65 -2.63 14.65 -2.94
N LYS A 66 -1.77 13.64 -2.77
CA LYS A 66 -1.70 12.78 -1.59
C LYS A 66 -0.30 12.91 -0.96
N VAL A 67 -0.28 13.08 0.36
CA VAL A 67 0.93 12.98 1.18
C VAL A 67 0.62 12.11 2.40
N GLY A 68 1.57 11.31 2.87
CA GLY A 68 1.32 10.48 4.03
C GLY A 68 2.57 9.92 4.69
N ALA A 69 2.33 9.01 5.63
CA ALA A 69 3.33 8.18 6.26
C ALA A 69 2.82 6.73 6.27
N GLU A 70 3.62 5.83 5.72
CA GLU A 70 3.31 4.42 5.61
C GLU A 70 4.38 3.60 6.33
N TYR A 71 3.93 2.61 7.07
CA TYR A 71 4.75 1.61 7.73
C TYR A 71 4.58 0.28 7.01
N TYR A 72 5.69 -0.43 6.86
CA TYR A 72 5.76 -1.73 6.21
C TYR A 72 6.50 -2.74 7.07
N ARG A 73 5.94 -3.93 7.22
CA ARG A 73 6.61 -5.13 7.69
C ARG A 73 7.15 -5.88 6.48
N ILE A 74 8.48 -6.00 6.43
CA ILE A 74 9.23 -6.59 5.34
C ILE A 74 9.82 -7.92 5.80
N SER A 75 9.33 -9.02 5.24
CA SER A 75 9.90 -10.34 5.36
C SER A 75 11.14 -10.44 4.46
N THR A 76 12.30 -10.64 5.08
CA THR A 76 13.57 -10.88 4.42
C THR A 76 14.05 -12.31 4.72
N TYR A 77 14.84 -12.89 3.81
CA TYR A 77 15.58 -14.11 4.10
C TYR A 77 17.02 -13.72 4.40
N SER A 78 17.46 -13.96 5.64
CA SER A 78 18.87 -13.83 6.00
C SER A 78 19.55 -15.17 5.79
N TYR A 79 20.49 -15.22 4.84
CA TYR A 79 21.34 -16.38 4.62
C TYR A 79 22.51 -16.32 5.60
N ASN A 80 22.61 -17.32 6.46
CA ASN A 80 23.85 -17.55 7.18
C ASN A 80 24.76 -18.34 6.22
N LEU A 81 25.83 -17.72 5.73
CA LEU A 81 26.88 -18.44 5.01
C LEU A 81 27.59 -19.32 6.04
N GLY A 82 27.11 -20.56 6.18
CA GLY A 82 27.69 -21.53 7.10
C GLY A 82 29.19 -21.66 6.85
N PHE A 83 29.98 -21.48 7.91
CA PHE A 83 31.43 -21.64 7.90
C PHE A 83 31.79 -22.98 7.23
N THR A 84 32.63 -22.91 6.20
CA THR A 84 33.25 -24.10 5.61
C THR A 84 34.21 -24.70 6.64
N HIS A 85 33.78 -25.78 7.30
CA HIS A 85 34.71 -26.60 8.08
C HIS A 85 35.38 -27.60 7.14
N LEU A 86 36.72 -27.62 7.13
CA LEU A 86 37.50 -28.69 6.54
C LEU A 86 37.45 -29.89 7.49
N THR A 87 36.69 -30.92 7.13
CA THR A 87 36.71 -32.19 7.87
C THR A 87 37.84 -33.06 7.31
N TYR A 88 38.76 -33.49 8.17
CA TYR A 88 39.84 -34.40 7.78
C TYR A 88 39.31 -35.85 7.78
N GLY A 89 39.09 -36.41 6.59
CA GLY A 89 38.73 -37.82 6.44
C GLY A 89 39.98 -38.69 6.42
N TYR A 90 40.19 -39.50 7.46
CA TYR A 90 41.27 -40.50 7.49
C TYR A 90 40.79 -41.82 6.90
N ASN A 91 41.42 -42.29 5.83
CA ASN A 91 41.13 -43.61 5.26
C ASN A 91 42.04 -44.67 5.90
N TYR A 92 41.46 -45.51 6.77
CA TYR A 92 42.18 -46.59 7.47
C TYR A 92 42.77 -47.67 6.54
N ALA A 93 42.29 -47.80 5.29
CA ALA A 93 42.78 -48.81 4.35
C ALA A 93 43.99 -48.33 3.54
N THR A 94 44.15 -47.02 3.33
CA THR A 94 45.22 -46.48 2.48
C THR A 94 46.24 -45.61 3.23
N GLY A 95 45.94 -45.17 4.47
CA GLY A 95 46.86 -44.35 5.28
C GLY A 95 46.98 -42.89 4.83
N TRP A 96 46.24 -42.46 3.80
CA TRP A 96 46.23 -41.08 3.30
C TRP A 96 44.94 -40.37 3.73
N GLY A 97 45.07 -39.13 4.20
CA GLY A 97 43.94 -38.24 4.48
C GLY A 97 43.71 -37.28 3.32
N PHE A 98 42.46 -37.12 2.90
CA PHE A 98 42.06 -36.12 1.91
C PHE A 98 41.03 -35.17 2.52
N ASN A 99 41.19 -33.88 2.24
CA ASN A 99 40.20 -32.87 2.60
C ASN A 99 39.00 -33.02 1.67
N THR A 100 37.88 -33.54 2.16
CA THR A 100 36.62 -33.52 1.43
C THR A 100 35.91 -32.19 1.70
N PRO A 101 35.68 -31.33 0.68
CA PRO A 101 34.82 -30.18 0.86
C PRO A 101 33.38 -30.68 1.04
N MET A 102 32.84 -30.61 2.25
CA MET A 102 31.40 -30.72 2.44
C MET A 102 30.75 -29.46 1.87
N TYR A 103 29.74 -29.65 1.02
CA TYR A 103 28.89 -28.57 0.51
C TYR A 103 28.31 -27.80 1.70
N GLY A 104 28.70 -26.53 1.84
CA GLY A 104 28.17 -25.64 2.86
C GLY A 104 26.66 -25.52 2.69
N GLY A 105 25.91 -25.95 3.70
CA GLY A 105 24.47 -25.75 3.75
C GLY A 105 24.18 -24.26 3.91
N VAL A 106 23.50 -23.67 2.94
CA VAL A 106 22.94 -22.32 3.09
C VAL A 106 21.68 -22.46 3.95
N VAL A 107 21.78 -22.14 5.24
CA VAL A 107 20.62 -22.08 6.13
C VAL A 107 20.08 -20.65 6.09
N GLY A 108 18.92 -20.47 5.45
CA GLY A 108 18.19 -19.22 5.44
C GLY A 108 17.20 -19.17 6.60
N TYR A 109 17.27 -18.13 7.42
CA TYR A 109 16.24 -17.85 8.44
C TYR A 109 15.33 -16.72 7.94
N PRO A 110 14.00 -16.88 8.02
CA PRO A 110 13.10 -15.75 7.78
C PRO A 110 13.34 -14.73 8.89
N THR A 111 13.69 -13.51 8.49
CA THR A 111 13.86 -12.36 9.37
C THR A 111 12.86 -11.29 8.99
N GLU A 112 12.42 -10.53 9.99
CA GLU A 112 11.46 -9.46 9.78
C GLU A 112 12.14 -8.13 10.03
N THR A 113 11.94 -7.21 9.10
CA THR A 113 12.43 -5.84 9.20
C THR A 113 11.27 -4.88 9.00
N HIS A 114 11.43 -3.68 9.55
CA HIS A 114 10.41 -2.64 9.52
C HIS A 114 10.90 -1.50 8.66
N GLY A 115 10.03 -1.01 7.78
CA GLY A 115 10.28 0.12 6.89
C GLY A 115 9.24 1.20 7.09
N PHE A 116 9.70 2.45 6.97
CA PHE A 116 8.85 3.62 6.91
C PHE A 116 9.11 4.38 5.61
N SER A 117 8.04 4.85 4.99
CA SER A 117 8.08 5.69 3.80
C SER A 117 7.07 6.83 3.88
N LEU A 118 7.35 7.89 3.11
CA LEU A 118 6.51 9.06 2.98
C LEU A 118 6.08 9.18 1.52
N PRO A 119 4.89 8.68 1.15
CA PRO A 119 4.38 8.85 -0.19
C PRO A 119 4.02 10.31 -0.44
N VAL A 120 4.46 10.83 -1.58
CA VAL A 120 4.05 12.12 -2.14
C VAL A 120 3.64 11.87 -3.59
N THR A 121 2.34 11.97 -3.88
CA THR A 121 1.80 11.63 -5.21
C THR A 121 0.76 12.64 -5.66
N VAL A 122 0.66 12.83 -6.98
CA VAL A 122 -0.37 13.62 -7.64
C VAL A 122 -0.97 12.80 -8.78
N GLY A 123 -2.26 12.95 -9.02
CA GLY A 123 -2.95 12.17 -10.04
C GLY A 123 -4.35 12.67 -10.36
N PRO A 124 -4.87 12.37 -11.56
CA PRO A 124 -6.28 12.58 -11.85
C PRO A 124 -7.15 11.58 -11.07
N ARG A 125 -8.33 12.05 -10.67
CA ARG A 125 -9.48 11.28 -10.19
C ARG A 125 -10.64 11.50 -11.15
N LEU A 126 -11.12 10.43 -11.78
CA LEU A 126 -12.24 10.45 -12.70
C LEU A 126 -13.47 9.85 -12.03
N TYR A 127 -14.56 10.62 -11.96
CA TYR A 127 -15.86 10.14 -11.53
C TYR A 127 -16.59 9.49 -12.70
N LEU A 128 -17.10 8.27 -12.48
CA LEU A 128 -17.75 7.50 -13.52
C LEU A 128 -19.20 8.00 -13.76
N PRO A 129 -19.73 7.86 -14.99
CA PRO A 129 -21.01 8.44 -15.39
C PRO A 129 -22.21 7.96 -14.56
N PRO A 130 -23.37 8.65 -14.65
CA PRO A 130 -24.35 8.85 -13.57
C PRO A 130 -25.13 7.62 -13.09
N VAL A 131 -24.90 6.43 -13.64
CA VAL A 131 -25.50 5.18 -13.14
C VAL A 131 -24.81 4.70 -11.85
N LEU A 132 -23.56 5.14 -11.63
CA LEU A 132 -22.75 4.78 -10.46
C LEU A 132 -22.25 6.05 -9.75
N GLU A 133 -23.18 6.88 -9.28
CA GLU A 133 -22.86 8.10 -8.52
C GLU A 133 -21.90 7.77 -7.37
N GLY A 134 -20.77 8.47 -7.31
CA GLY A 134 -19.74 8.28 -6.29
C GLY A 134 -18.64 7.29 -6.64
N LEU A 135 -18.81 6.45 -7.67
CA LEU A 135 -17.72 5.59 -8.14
C LEU A 135 -16.67 6.44 -8.86
N HIS A 136 -15.40 6.24 -8.52
CA HIS A 136 -14.29 6.93 -9.15
C HIS A 136 -13.10 6.00 -9.39
N THR A 137 -12.25 6.41 -10.32
CA THR A 137 -10.94 5.82 -10.57
C THR A 137 -9.87 6.87 -10.41
N ASP A 138 -8.75 6.46 -9.82
CA ASP A 138 -7.62 7.32 -9.49
C ASP A 138 -6.37 6.80 -10.19
N LEU A 139 -5.50 7.71 -10.61
CA LEU A 139 -4.16 7.36 -11.07
C LEU A 139 -3.13 8.27 -10.43
N ASN A 140 -2.62 7.89 -9.26
CA ASN A 140 -1.63 8.69 -8.53
C ASN A 140 -0.21 8.30 -8.93
N LEU A 141 0.60 9.31 -9.27
CA LEU A 141 2.00 9.17 -9.61
C LEU A 141 2.85 10.04 -8.69
N GLY A 142 4.02 9.54 -8.31
CA GLY A 142 4.95 10.36 -7.56
C GLY A 142 6.12 9.59 -6.99
N LEU A 143 6.47 9.90 -5.76
CA LEU A 143 7.62 9.35 -5.07
C LEU A 143 7.20 8.74 -3.74
N ASP A 144 7.76 7.58 -3.46
CA ASP A 144 7.78 7.02 -2.12
C ASP A 144 9.13 7.36 -1.50
N ILE A 145 9.17 8.33 -0.58
CA ILE A 145 10.41 8.82 0.02
C ILE A 145 10.79 7.92 1.20
N ALA A 146 11.99 7.37 1.19
CA ALA A 146 12.46 6.53 2.28
C ALA A 146 12.68 7.35 3.57
N ALA A 147 11.94 6.99 4.63
CA ALA A 147 12.10 7.57 5.97
C ALA A 147 12.89 6.64 6.91
N SER A 148 13.42 5.52 6.40
CA SER A 148 14.15 4.52 7.17
C SER A 148 15.27 3.87 6.34
N LYS A 149 16.30 3.34 7.01
CA LYS A 149 17.45 2.69 6.35
C LYS A 149 17.09 1.43 5.57
N THR A 150 15.96 0.82 5.89
CA THR A 150 15.42 -0.40 5.29
C THR A 150 14.64 -0.14 4.00
N MET A 151 14.23 1.11 3.74
CA MET A 151 13.53 1.51 2.53
C MET A 151 14.42 2.34 1.60
N ARG A 152 14.05 2.43 0.32
CA ARG A 152 14.74 3.25 -0.68
C ARG A 152 13.73 4.12 -1.39
N THR A 153 14.09 5.38 -1.61
CA THR A 153 13.25 6.30 -2.37
C THR A 153 13.03 5.75 -3.77
N SER A 154 11.77 5.67 -4.19
CA SER A 154 11.39 5.07 -5.46
C SER A 154 10.21 5.80 -6.11
N LEU A 155 10.03 5.59 -7.41
CA LEU A 155 8.84 6.06 -8.11
C LEU A 155 7.64 5.22 -7.68
N ARG A 156 6.53 5.90 -7.38
CA ARG A 156 5.26 5.32 -7.00
C ARG A 156 4.25 5.45 -8.12
N PHE A 157 3.64 4.32 -8.48
CA PHE A 157 2.50 4.21 -9.37
C PHE A 157 1.34 3.61 -8.58
N GLU A 158 0.27 4.35 -8.41
CA GLU A 158 -0.88 3.96 -7.58
C GLU A 158 -2.20 4.20 -8.35
N PRO A 159 -2.57 3.27 -9.25
CA PRO A 159 -3.94 3.18 -9.74
C PRO A 159 -4.87 2.74 -8.61
N GLY A 160 -6.06 3.30 -8.59
CA GLY A 160 -7.09 2.96 -7.63
C GLY A 160 -8.50 3.04 -8.20
N VAL A 161 -9.41 2.37 -7.52
CA VAL A 161 -10.85 2.49 -7.71
C VAL A 161 -11.50 2.68 -6.35
N GLY A 162 -12.47 3.56 -6.26
CA GLY A 162 -13.10 3.86 -4.98
C GLY A 162 -14.52 4.36 -5.12
N TYR A 163 -15.13 4.56 -3.97
CA TYR A 163 -16.48 5.07 -3.86
C TYR A 163 -16.51 6.21 -2.84
N THR A 164 -16.91 7.39 -3.30
CA THR A 164 -17.14 8.57 -2.48
C THR A 164 -18.62 8.66 -2.13
N LEU A 165 -18.92 8.61 -0.84
CA LEU A 165 -20.25 8.79 -0.27
C LEU A 165 -20.35 10.21 0.33
N PRO A 166 -21.24 11.07 -0.18
CA PRO A 166 -21.53 12.35 0.46
C PRO A 166 -22.25 12.12 1.79
N LEU A 167 -21.89 12.88 2.81
CA LEU A 167 -22.44 12.83 4.16
C LEU A 167 -23.15 14.15 4.51
N PRO A 168 -24.08 14.15 5.49
CA PRO A 168 -24.74 15.35 5.95
C PRO A 168 -23.75 16.45 6.35
N GLY A 169 -24.10 17.72 6.08
CA GLY A 169 -23.23 18.86 6.39
C GLY A 169 -22.06 19.07 5.42
N GLY A 170 -22.16 18.56 4.19
CA GLY A 170 -21.16 18.75 3.14
C GLY A 170 -19.86 17.98 3.37
N ARG A 171 -19.93 16.88 4.13
CA ARG A 171 -18.80 16.00 4.46
C ARG A 171 -18.76 14.85 3.45
N TYR A 172 -17.66 14.11 3.41
CA TYR A 172 -17.49 12.98 2.49
C TYR A 172 -16.84 11.79 3.18
N LEU A 173 -17.24 10.58 2.82
CA LEU A 173 -16.55 9.34 3.15
C LEU A 173 -16.07 8.72 1.85
N ASP A 174 -14.78 8.47 1.72
CA ASP A 174 -14.20 7.84 0.54
C ASP A 174 -13.58 6.50 0.95
N ILE A 175 -13.96 5.43 0.24
CA ILE A 175 -13.35 4.10 0.36
C ILE A 175 -12.65 3.80 -0.95
N THR A 176 -11.34 3.66 -0.92
CA THR A 176 -10.52 3.43 -2.12
C THR A 176 -9.76 2.12 -1.99
N ALA A 177 -9.78 1.28 -3.03
CA ALA A 177 -8.83 0.19 -3.19
C ALA A 177 -7.77 0.60 -4.22
N SER A 178 -6.50 0.41 -3.90
CA SER A 178 -5.40 0.77 -4.79
C SER A 178 -4.37 -0.33 -4.93
N LEU A 179 -3.65 -0.33 -6.05
CA LEU A 179 -2.47 -1.15 -6.27
C LEU A 179 -1.27 -0.21 -6.34
N VAL A 180 -0.41 -0.27 -5.33
CA VAL A 180 0.84 0.49 -5.28
C VAL A 180 1.94 -0.36 -5.89
N THR A 181 2.54 0.09 -6.99
CA THR A 181 3.72 -0.56 -7.58
C THR A 181 4.90 0.40 -7.60
N THR A 182 6.09 -0.14 -7.37
CA THR A 182 7.35 0.60 -7.53
C THR A 182 8.09 0.03 -8.73
N PHE A 183 8.42 0.89 -9.70
CA PHE A 183 9.01 0.47 -10.99
C PHE A 183 10.37 -0.22 -10.84
N LYS A 184 11.03 -0.13 -9.68
CA LYS A 184 12.40 -0.59 -9.51
C LYS A 184 12.54 -2.05 -9.04
N ARG A 185 11.46 -2.73 -8.63
CA ARG A 185 11.54 -4.13 -8.14
C ARG A 185 10.35 -5.05 -8.46
N GLY A 186 9.27 -4.56 -9.07
CA GLY A 186 8.09 -5.41 -9.33
C GLY A 186 7.36 -5.84 -8.05
N ASP A 187 7.76 -5.32 -6.89
CA ASP A 187 7.05 -5.46 -5.64
C ASP A 187 5.81 -4.56 -5.68
N GLY A 188 4.64 -5.19 -5.57
CA GLY A 188 3.34 -4.54 -5.62
C GLY A 188 2.54 -4.78 -4.35
N VAL A 189 1.87 -3.75 -3.84
CA VAL A 189 1.08 -3.81 -2.63
C VAL A 189 -0.35 -3.43 -2.97
N VAL A 190 -1.31 -4.24 -2.56
CA VAL A 190 -2.72 -3.87 -2.64
C VAL A 190 -3.12 -3.20 -1.33
N GLY A 191 -3.77 -2.06 -1.45
CA GLY A 191 -4.23 -1.24 -0.35
C GLY A 191 -5.73 -1.06 -0.34
N VAL A 192 -6.29 -0.94 0.87
CA VAL A 192 -7.62 -0.37 1.08
C VAL A 192 -7.46 0.85 1.99
N SER A 193 -8.06 1.96 1.56
CA SER A 193 -8.05 3.24 2.23
C SER A 193 -9.47 3.61 2.62
N VAL A 194 -9.64 4.11 3.84
CA VAL A 194 -10.87 4.78 4.27
C VAL A 194 -10.52 6.19 4.66
N ALA A 195 -11.20 7.17 4.07
CA ALA A 195 -10.93 8.57 4.29
C ALA A 195 -12.18 9.38 4.58
N TYR A 196 -12.01 10.37 5.45
CA TYR A 196 -13.03 11.33 5.77
C TYR A 196 -12.66 12.70 5.21
N GLY A 197 -13.54 13.28 4.42
CA GLY A 197 -13.35 14.50 3.66
C GLY A 197 -14.14 15.67 4.20
N LEU A 198 -13.49 16.84 4.25
CA LEU A 198 -14.07 18.13 4.62
C LEU A 198 -13.86 19.15 3.50
N PRO A 199 -14.84 20.02 3.21
CA PRO A 199 -14.63 21.15 2.31
C PRO A 199 -13.50 22.03 2.84
N ALA A 200 -12.55 22.32 1.97
CA ALA A 200 -11.38 23.09 2.29
C ALA A 200 -11.58 24.52 1.80
N ASN A 201 -11.64 25.48 2.73
CA ASN A 201 -11.76 26.91 2.44
C ASN A 201 -10.35 27.52 2.56
N PHE A 202 -9.65 27.64 1.45
CA PHE A 202 -8.36 28.35 1.38
C PHE A 202 -8.50 29.52 0.41
#